data_AF-A0A1H4A6A5-F1
#
_entry.id   AF-A0A1H4A6A5-F1
#
_cell.length_a   1.000
_cell.length_b   1.000
_cell.length_c   1.000
_cell.angle_alpha   90.00
_cell.angle_beta   90.00
_cell.angle_gamma   90.00
#
_symmetry.space_group_name_H-M   'P 1'
#
loop_
_entity.id
_entity.type
_entity.pdbx_description
1 polymer ?
#
loop_
_entity_poly.entity_id
_entity_poly.type
_entity_poly.pdbx_seq_one_letter_code
_entity_poly.pdbx_strand_id
1 'polypeptide(L)' 'MSNYDDIIHLPHHVSKRHPQMSMWSRAAQFAPFAALTGYEESIKQSAEENEKLFTQQPISD' A
#
# COMPACT_ATOMS: atom_id res chain seq x y z
N MET A 1 -24.00 -7.41 -3.70
CA MET A 1 -23.00 -8.32 -4.28
C MET A 1 -21.87 -7.45 -4.76
N SER A 2 -20.68 -7.64 -4.19
CA SER A 2 -19.52 -6.82 -4.52
C SER A 2 -19.03 -7.25 -5.92
N ASN A 3 -18.61 -6.28 -6.74
CA ASN A 3 -18.31 -6.51 -8.16
C ASN A 3 -17.05 -7.36 -8.41
N TYR A 4 -16.39 -7.87 -7.36
CA TYR A 4 -15.07 -8.51 -7.46
C TYR A 4 -14.92 -9.78 -6.62
N ASP A 5 -16.01 -10.30 -6.03
CA ASP A 5 -15.97 -11.49 -5.15
C ASP A 5 -15.45 -12.73 -5.90
N ASP A 6 -15.61 -12.77 -7.22
CA ASP A 6 -15.15 -13.84 -8.12
C ASP A 6 -13.65 -13.79 -8.44
N ILE A 7 -12.99 -12.64 -8.23
CA ILE A 7 -11.57 -12.46 -8.58
C ILE A 7 -10.66 -12.13 -7.40
N ILE A 8 -11.17 -11.61 -6.28
CA ILE A 8 -10.35 -11.11 -5.17
C ILE A 8 -9.55 -12.21 -4.45
N HIS A 9 -10.03 -13.45 -4.50
CA HIS A 9 -9.38 -14.62 -3.90
C HIS A 9 -8.51 -15.42 -4.88
N LEU A 10 -8.41 -14.99 -6.14
CA LEU A 10 -7.59 -15.67 -7.12
C LEU A 10 -6.10 -15.47 -6.82
N PRO A 11 -5.25 -16.47 -7.11
CA PRO A 11 -3.82 -16.35 -6.89
C PRO A 11 -3.24 -15.20 -7.74
N HIS A 12 -2.55 -14.28 -7.08
CA HIS A 12 -1.83 -13.22 -7.78
C HIS A 12 -0.61 -13.80 -8.51
N HIS A 13 -0.39 -13.36 -9.75
CA HIS A 13 0.78 -13.77 -10.51
C HIS A 13 2.06 -13.20 -9.90
N VAL A 14 2.99 -14.08 -9.51
CA VAL A 14 4.36 -13.69 -9.14
C VAL A 14 5.32 -14.26 -10.17
N SER A 15 6.12 -13.39 -10.77
CA SER A 15 7.13 -13.79 -11.75
C SER A 15 8.20 -14.65 -11.09
N LYS A 16 8.49 -15.82 -11.70
CA LYS A 16 9.58 -16.71 -11.28
C LYS A 16 10.95 -16.24 -11.77
N ARG A 17 10.99 -15.43 -12.84
CA ARG A 17 12.23 -14.97 -13.49
C ARG A 17 12.67 -13.60 -12.97
N HIS A 18 11.71 -12.73 -12.74
CA HIS A 18 11.94 -11.34 -12.34
C HIS A 18 11.45 -11.16 -10.92
N PRO A 19 12.33 -11.31 -9.90
CA PRO A 19 11.93 -11.19 -8.52
C PRO A 19 11.36 -9.79 -8.23
N GLN A 20 10.38 -9.73 -7.33
CA GLN A 20 9.82 -8.47 -6.87
C GLN A 20 10.89 -7.65 -6.14
N MET A 21 10.82 -6.34 -6.32
CA MET A 21 11.70 -5.41 -5.61
C MET A 21 11.38 -5.44 -4.10
N SER A 22 12.43 -5.43 -3.26
CA SER A 22 12.26 -5.36 -1.80
C SER A 22 11.50 -4.09 -1.39
N MET A 23 10.78 -4.12 -0.25
CA MET A 23 10.08 -2.93 0.24
C MET A 23 11.02 -1.74 0.45
N TRP A 24 12.24 -2.00 0.95
CA TRP A 24 13.24 -0.97 1.16
C TRP A 24 13.70 -0.33 -0.15
N SER A 25 13.98 -1.15 -1.17
CA SER A 25 14.34 -0.67 -2.50
C SER A 25 13.18 0.07 -3.18
N ARG A 26 11.92 -0.33 -2.93
CA ARG A 26 10.73 0.41 -3.37
C ARG A 26 10.66 1.79 -2.69
N ALA A 27 10.91 1.87 -1.38
CA ALA A 27 10.89 3.13 -0.64
C ALA A 27 11.99 4.10 -1.12
N ALA A 28 13.17 3.57 -1.46
CA ALA A 28 14.29 4.38 -1.95
C ALA A 28 13.97 5.14 -3.26
N GLN A 29 13.00 4.70 -4.06
CA GLN A 29 12.55 5.44 -5.25
C GLN A 29 11.99 6.82 -4.90
N PHE A 30 11.48 6.99 -3.68
CA PHE A 30 10.94 8.24 -3.16
C PHE A 30 11.97 9.07 -2.39
N ALA A 31 13.23 8.62 -2.30
CA ALA A 31 14.32 9.36 -1.64
C ALA A 31 14.52 10.81 -2.16
N PRO A 32 14.31 11.14 -3.45
CA PRO A 32 14.42 12.52 -3.92
C PRO A 32 13.51 13.51 -3.20
N PHE A 33 12.39 13.05 -2.62
CA PHE A 33 11.45 13.91 -1.89
C PHE A 33 11.83 14.10 -0.41
N ALA A 34 12.84 13.39 0.10
CA ALA A 34 13.29 13.51 1.49
C ALA A 34 13.85 14.90 1.84
N ALA A 35 14.26 15.68 0.83
CA ALA A 35 14.72 17.05 1.03
C ALA A 35 13.57 18.06 1.26
N LEU A 36 12.32 17.68 0.99
CA LEU A 36 11.16 18.53 1.23
C LEU A 36 10.81 18.50 2.73
N THR A 37 11.25 19.52 3.45
CA THR A 37 10.88 19.71 4.86
C THR A 37 9.47 20.28 4.97
N GLY A 38 8.72 19.88 6.01
CA GLY A 38 7.40 20.45 6.32
C GLY A 38 6.19 19.64 5.84
N TYR A 39 6.41 18.49 5.20
CA TYR A 39 5.34 17.53 4.87
C TYR A 39 5.23 16.38 5.87
N GLU A 40 6.06 16.34 6.93
CA GLU A 40 5.97 15.27 7.94
C GLU A 40 4.57 15.16 8.57
N GLU A 41 3.91 16.28 8.84
CA GLU A 41 2.58 16.27 9.45
C GLU A 41 1.51 15.73 8.49
N SER A 42 1.56 16.10 7.20
CA SER A 42 0.60 15.62 6.20
C SER A 42 0.81 14.14 5.87
N ILE A 43 2.06 13.68 5.85
CA ILE A 43 2.39 12.25 5.72
C ILE A 43 1.84 11.47 6.92
N LYS A 44 2.03 11.98 8.13
CA LYS A 44 1.53 11.33 9.35
C LYS A 44 0.00 11.26 9.38
N GLN A 45 -0.69 12.36 9.08
CA GLN A 45 -2.15 12.39 8.99
C GLN A 45 -2.68 11.40 7.94
N SER A 46 -2.07 11.36 6.76
CA SER A 46 -2.43 10.43 5.69
C SER A 46 -2.23 8.96 6.10
N ALA A 47 -1.16 8.67 6.87
CA ALA A 47 -0.92 7.34 7.40
C ALA A 47 -2.00 6.92 8.41
N GLU A 48 -2.35 7.79 9.35
CA GLU A 48 -3.41 7.56 10.34
C GLU A 48 -4.79 7.40 9.67
N GLU A 49 -5.11 8.21 8.67
CA GLU A 49 -6.36 8.09 7.91
C GLU A 49 -6.44 6.75 7.17
N ASN A 50 -5.37 6.33 6.51
CA ASN A 50 -5.30 5.02 5.88
C ASN A 50 -5.51 3.90 6.90
N GLU A 51 -4.79 3.93 8.02
CA GLU A 51 -4.93 2.91 9.07
C GLU A 51 -6.37 2.84 9.58
N LYS A 52 -7.02 3.98 9.81
CA LYS A 52 -8.44 4.04 10.20
C LYS A 52 -9.36 3.46 9.11
N LEU A 53 -9.12 3.79 7.84
CA LEU A 53 -9.90 3.23 6.71
C LEU A 53 -9.78 1.70 6.64
N PHE A 54 -8.59 1.15 6.83
CA PHE A 54 -8.38 -0.30 6.87
C PHE A 54 -8.98 -0.95 8.12
N THR A 55 -8.96 -0.28 9.26
CA THR A 55 -9.48 -0.83 10.53
C THR A 55 -11.01 -0.77 10.61
N GLN A 56 -11.65 0.21 9.96
CA GLN A 56 -13.10 0.44 10.03
C GLN A 56 -13.92 -0.33 8.97
N GLN A 57 -13.30 -0.97 8.00
CA GLN A 57 -14.01 -1.91 7.13
C GLN A 57 -13.98 -3.31 7.77
N PRO A 58 -15.07 -3.77 8.42
CA PRO A 58 -15.16 -5.17 8.78
C PRO A 58 -15.08 -5.97 7.48
N ILE A 59 -14.12 -6.88 7.40
CA ILE A 59 -14.10 -7.93 6.37
C ILE A 59 -15.45 -8.64 6.55
N SER A 60 -16.37 -8.40 5.61
CA SER A 60 -17.64 -9.10 5.59
C SER A 60 -17.37 -10.48 5.01
N ASP A 61 -17.72 -11.51 5.78
CA ASP A 61 -17.58 -12.94 5.43
C ASP A 61 -18.27 -13.31 4.12
#